data_AF-A0A926CWK8-F1
#
_entry.id   AF-A0A926CWK8-F1
#
_cell.length_a   1.000
_cell.length_b   1.000
_cell.length_c   1.000
_cell.angle_alpha   90.00
_cell.angle_beta   90.00
_cell.angle_gamma   90.00
#
_symmetry.space_group_name_H-M   'P 1'
#
loop_
_entity.id
_entity.type
_entity.pdbx_description
1 polymer ?
#
loop_
_entity_poly.entity_id
_entity_poly.type
_entity_poly.pdbx_seq_one_letter_code
_entity_poly.pdbx_strand_id
1 'polypeptide(L)'
;VRRSSFINLFINNELYGLYLNIEEMDEIFIKNRFGENTGNLYKCTYPVDLNYLGDDQNTYKNISGAEERAYALQTNEQQDDYSDLVEFISILNNTPDDELPCALEKIFHVDNFLKIYALDIASGHWDNYGYNKNNFFLYHNQFTGRFEFLSYDCDNTFGVDWLGKDWSTRDIYAWQISSEYRPLAERLLDIPVYKNRFSFYMQQIVNEYLQEDAIFTYIDSLKEFITPSAFLDMYKGYDYGYTNEDFLNAFDTDDIDGHTPFGVKNFILYRNENTNTQLEINDITPVIDFANYTPLFPGGSSTLTISAEITDDQTDYNAQLFYSSDQINFVAAQMFDDGTNGDTLAYDNVYTCQIITPESEELYYYISATDNAAQTSYEPFCGTYNLALQYTRPTLVINECMAINQSTIADEFAEFEDYIEIYNTGEFAIYIGDKFLSDEFDNPSKWRLPEIMLAGDQYLIIWADDEIFETTYHSSFKLNGDGDQIGIFDNIKSNFSMIDTISFAEQTGDISIGRLPNGTGPFVQLPVPSPAENNEKEIIDSTFFTTYIILTNNPSFGHSDLIVSTDFDTEGTMELYASDGQKQGILFDDVISRGITNIAFPTHQYPAGIYLLRITINNKTSVFKLSVF
;
A
#
# COMPACT_ATOMS: atom_id res chain seq x y z
N VAL A 1 -4.45 10.02 -3.75
CA VAL A 1 -4.38 11.40 -3.19
C VAL A 1 -3.87 11.35 -1.76
N ARG A 2 -2.91 12.20 -1.41
CA ARG A 2 -2.41 12.37 -0.02
C ARG A 2 -3.53 12.89 0.87
N ARG A 3 -3.63 12.38 2.09
CA ARG A 3 -4.54 12.93 3.10
C ARG A 3 -3.92 14.19 3.71
N SER A 4 -4.77 15.16 4.03
CA SER A 4 -4.34 16.37 4.74
C SER A 4 -5.40 16.83 5.74
N SER A 5 -4.97 17.59 6.74
CA SER A 5 -5.85 18.19 7.75
C SER A 5 -5.27 19.50 8.28
N PHE A 6 -6.13 20.46 8.62
CA PHE A 6 -5.70 21.68 9.30
C PHE A 6 -5.50 21.44 10.80
N ILE A 7 -4.41 21.97 11.36
CA ILE A 7 -4.09 21.86 12.79
C ILE A 7 -3.67 23.21 13.37
N ASN A 8 -3.81 23.35 14.69
CA ASN A 8 -3.07 24.36 15.46
C ASN A 8 -1.81 23.71 16.03
N LEU A 9 -0.63 24.19 15.61
CA LEU A 9 0.64 23.68 16.11
C LEU A 9 1.02 24.36 17.42
N PHE A 10 1.39 23.58 18.44
CA PHE A 10 1.93 24.10 19.69
C PHE A 10 3.34 23.55 19.94
N ILE A 11 4.30 24.42 20.26
CA ILE A 11 5.64 24.02 20.70
C ILE A 11 5.86 24.63 22.08
N ASN A 12 6.20 23.79 23.08
CA ASN A 12 6.35 24.21 24.48
C ASN A 12 5.12 24.97 25.05
N ASN A 13 3.91 24.54 24.68
CA ASN A 13 2.62 25.18 25.00
C ASN A 13 2.41 26.58 24.39
N GLU A 14 3.27 27.02 23.48
CA GLU A 14 3.08 28.26 22.72
C GLU A 14 2.47 27.92 21.35
N LEU A 15 1.44 28.67 20.94
CA LEU A 15 0.81 28.51 19.63
C LEU A 15 1.76 29.01 18.54
N TYR A 16 2.10 28.13 17.61
CA TYR A 16 2.90 28.43 16.42
C TYR A 16 2.06 28.76 15.19
N GLY A 17 0.74 28.51 15.25
CA GLY A 17 -0.20 28.97 14.23
C GLY A 17 -1.00 27.85 13.55
N LEU A 18 -1.58 28.19 12.41
CA LEU A 18 -2.37 27.29 11.56
C LEU A 18 -1.44 26.57 10.60
N TYR A 19 -1.46 25.23 10.62
CA TYR A 19 -0.62 24.40 9.74
C TYR A 19 -1.46 23.38 8.99
N LEU A 20 -0.92 22.89 7.88
CA LEU A 20 -1.41 21.71 7.20
C LEU A 20 -0.60 20.49 7.67
N ASN A 21 -1.28 19.51 8.27
CA ASN A 21 -0.72 18.20 8.56
C ASN A 21 -0.99 17.30 7.35
N ILE A 22 0.06 16.97 6.60
CA ILE A 22 -0.02 16.27 5.32
C ILE A 22 0.60 14.88 5.49
N GLU A 23 -0.09 13.86 4.98
CA GLU A 23 0.42 12.49 4.87
C GLU A 23 1.69 12.45 4.03
N GLU A 24 2.80 11.90 4.53
CA GLU A 24 4.04 11.75 3.76
C GLU A 24 3.86 10.74 2.61
N MET A 25 4.56 10.94 1.49
CA MET A 25 4.57 9.97 0.38
C MET A 25 5.80 9.09 0.49
N ASP A 26 5.68 8.07 1.32
CA ASP A 26 6.70 7.10 1.67
C ASP A 26 6.20 5.66 1.42
N GLU A 27 6.94 4.66 1.87
CA GLU A 27 6.58 3.25 1.77
C GLU A 27 5.24 2.92 2.46
N ILE A 28 4.86 3.66 3.51
CA ILE A 28 3.58 3.48 4.21
C ILE A 28 2.43 3.99 3.34
N PHE A 29 2.59 5.16 2.72
CA PHE A 29 1.60 5.68 1.76
C PHE A 29 1.39 4.70 0.62
N ILE A 30 2.49 4.23 0.02
CA ILE A 30 2.44 3.32 -1.13
C ILE A 30 1.75 2.00 -0.74
N LYS A 31 2.15 1.38 0.36
CA LYS A 31 1.50 0.16 0.89
C LYS A 31 -0.01 0.33 1.07
N ASN A 32 -0.43 1.46 1.65
CA ASN A 32 -1.85 1.74 1.90
C ASN A 32 -2.66 2.03 0.63
N ARG A 33 -2.03 2.52 -0.45
CA ARG A 33 -2.73 2.90 -1.70
C ARG A 33 -2.67 1.84 -2.77
N PHE A 34 -1.60 1.08 -2.84
CA PHE A 34 -1.34 0.09 -3.89
C PHE A 34 -1.34 -1.35 -3.37
N GLY A 35 -1.39 -1.55 -2.05
CA GLY A 35 -1.44 -2.88 -1.42
C GLY A 35 -0.08 -3.57 -1.29
N GLU A 36 0.99 -2.92 -1.74
CA GLU A 36 2.39 -3.36 -1.65
C GLU A 36 3.30 -2.12 -1.68
N ASN A 37 4.57 -2.25 -1.28
CA ASN A 37 5.55 -1.16 -1.27
C ASN A 37 6.96 -1.60 -1.70
N THR A 38 7.04 -2.65 -2.51
CA THR A 38 8.30 -3.25 -2.96
C THR A 38 8.86 -2.61 -4.22
N GLY A 39 8.03 -1.84 -4.92
CA GLY A 39 8.44 -1.02 -6.04
C GLY A 39 9.37 0.12 -5.67
N ASN A 40 10.14 0.58 -6.66
CA ASN A 40 10.90 1.82 -6.54
C ASN A 40 9.96 3.04 -6.54
N LEU A 41 10.06 3.87 -5.50
CA LEU A 41 9.39 5.16 -5.38
C LEU A 41 10.43 6.27 -5.58
N TYR A 42 10.29 7.03 -6.66
CA TYR A 42 11.16 8.17 -6.98
C TYR A 42 10.45 9.48 -6.68
N LYS A 43 10.98 10.26 -5.74
CA LYS A 43 10.66 11.68 -5.61
C LYS A 43 11.38 12.45 -6.70
N CYS A 44 10.61 13.06 -7.59
CA CYS A 44 11.11 13.76 -8.77
C CYS A 44 11.06 15.27 -8.55
N THR A 45 12.25 15.89 -8.46
CA THR A 45 12.42 17.32 -8.23
C THR A 45 13.15 17.99 -9.40
N TYR A 46 13.13 19.31 -9.45
CA TYR A 46 13.80 20.08 -10.50
C TYR A 46 15.27 19.63 -10.70
N PRO A 47 15.75 19.42 -11.95
CA PRO A 47 15.09 19.69 -13.23
C PRO A 47 14.66 18.42 -13.99
N VAL A 48 13.84 17.55 -13.39
CA VAL A 48 13.40 16.28 -13.99
C VAL A 48 12.40 16.45 -15.13
N ASP A 49 12.85 16.23 -16.37
CA ASP A 49 12.04 16.34 -17.60
C ASP A 49 11.68 15.00 -18.26
N LEU A 50 12.15 13.86 -17.75
CA LEU A 50 11.98 12.53 -18.38
C LEU A 50 12.60 12.41 -19.78
N ASN A 51 13.58 13.23 -20.15
CA ASN A 51 14.38 13.02 -21.35
C ASN A 51 15.30 11.80 -21.22
N TYR A 52 15.50 11.07 -22.31
CA TYR A 52 16.43 9.95 -22.34
C TYR A 52 17.88 10.44 -22.38
N LEU A 53 18.65 10.05 -21.36
CA LEU A 53 20.06 10.44 -21.15
C LEU A 53 21.05 9.32 -21.51
N GLY A 54 20.55 8.16 -21.97
CA GLY A 54 21.30 6.94 -22.22
C GLY A 54 20.92 5.80 -21.28
N ASP A 55 21.57 4.65 -21.44
CA ASP A 55 21.29 3.42 -20.66
C ASP A 55 22.03 3.38 -19.31
N ASP A 56 22.97 4.29 -19.06
CA ASP A 56 23.70 4.34 -17.79
C ASP A 56 22.82 4.96 -16.71
N GLN A 57 22.29 4.11 -15.83
CA GLN A 57 21.47 4.51 -14.69
C GLN A 57 22.08 5.63 -13.83
N ASN A 58 23.41 5.73 -13.74
CA ASN A 58 24.06 6.75 -12.92
C ASN A 58 23.87 8.17 -13.46
N THR A 59 23.50 8.31 -14.74
CA THR A 59 23.18 9.61 -15.35
C THR A 59 21.88 10.20 -14.79
N TYR A 60 20.90 9.35 -14.45
CA TYR A 60 19.64 9.76 -13.83
C TYR A 60 19.81 10.06 -12.33
N LYS A 61 20.77 9.43 -11.67
CA LYS A 61 21.11 9.73 -10.26
C LYS A 61 21.71 11.12 -10.09
N ASN A 62 22.48 11.60 -11.08
CA ASN A 62 23.28 12.82 -10.98
C ASN A 62 22.97 13.79 -12.14
N ILE A 63 21.78 14.38 -12.13
CA ILE A 63 21.39 15.37 -13.13
C ILE A 63 22.05 16.71 -12.85
N SER A 64 22.64 17.31 -13.88
CA SER A 64 23.26 18.63 -13.77
C SER A 64 22.21 19.70 -13.46
N GLY A 65 22.47 20.51 -12.43
CA GLY A 65 21.60 21.60 -12.01
C GLY A 65 20.59 21.23 -10.91
N ALA A 66 20.52 19.96 -10.52
CA ALA A 66 19.79 19.55 -9.33
C ALA A 66 20.62 19.84 -8.06
N GLU A 67 19.97 20.33 -7.00
CA GLU A 67 20.63 20.54 -5.70
C GLU A 67 20.89 19.22 -4.97
N GLU A 68 20.00 18.25 -5.18
CA GLU A 68 20.08 16.87 -4.69
C GLU A 68 19.87 15.88 -5.84
N ARG A 69 19.64 14.59 -5.54
CA ARG A 69 19.23 13.64 -6.58
C ARG A 69 17.88 14.06 -7.14
N ALA A 70 17.85 14.36 -8.43
CA ALA A 70 16.64 14.86 -9.10
C ALA A 70 15.55 13.78 -9.17
N TYR A 71 15.93 12.52 -9.43
CA TYR A 71 15.11 11.35 -9.11
C TYR A 71 15.65 10.76 -7.81
N ALA A 72 15.09 11.14 -6.66
CA ALA A 72 15.50 10.60 -5.37
C ALA A 72 14.68 9.35 -5.03
N LEU A 73 15.32 8.19 -4.91
CA LEU A 73 14.66 7.00 -4.36
C LEU A 73 14.20 7.28 -2.92
N GLN A 74 13.00 6.85 -2.60
CA GLN A 74 12.37 6.90 -1.27
C GLN A 74 12.06 5.49 -0.74
N THR A 75 12.14 4.48 -1.61
CA THR A 75 12.17 3.06 -1.28
C THR A 75 13.39 2.43 -1.93
N ASN A 76 13.80 1.24 -1.47
CA ASN A 76 14.95 0.52 -2.04
C ASN A 76 16.24 1.35 -2.14
N GLU A 77 16.43 2.34 -1.25
CA GLU A 77 17.54 3.29 -1.30
C GLU A 77 18.92 2.62 -1.24
N GLN A 78 19.02 1.47 -0.56
CA GLN A 78 20.25 0.69 -0.47
C GLN A 78 20.57 -0.06 -1.76
N GLN A 79 19.56 -0.60 -2.45
CA GLN A 79 19.76 -1.26 -3.75
C GLN A 79 20.20 -0.23 -4.81
N ASP A 80 19.68 1.00 -4.70
CA ASP A 80 20.05 2.14 -5.55
C ASP A 80 19.98 1.79 -7.05
N ASP A 81 18.99 1.00 -7.45
CA ASP A 81 18.79 0.50 -8.81
C ASP A 81 17.73 1.34 -9.53
N TYR A 82 18.10 1.89 -10.69
CA TYR A 82 17.26 2.76 -11.52
C TYR A 82 17.01 2.14 -12.90
N SER A 83 17.29 0.84 -13.05
CA SER A 83 17.15 0.14 -14.34
C SER A 83 15.71 0.19 -14.89
N ASP A 84 14.71 0.08 -14.02
CA ASP A 84 13.29 0.25 -14.35
C ASP A 84 12.96 1.68 -14.82
N LEU A 85 13.49 2.71 -14.15
CA LEU A 85 13.33 4.10 -14.57
C LEU A 85 13.98 4.34 -15.95
N VAL A 86 15.17 3.78 -16.17
CA VAL A 86 15.88 3.89 -17.46
C VAL A 86 15.07 3.21 -18.57
N GLU A 87 14.51 2.02 -18.31
CA GLU A 87 13.65 1.31 -19.24
C GLU A 87 12.40 2.13 -19.60
N PHE A 88 11.71 2.67 -18.58
CA PHE A 88 10.55 3.55 -18.78
C PHE A 88 10.87 4.76 -19.64
N ILE A 89 11.92 5.51 -19.29
CA ILE A 89 12.33 6.71 -20.03
C ILE A 89 12.78 6.32 -21.45
N SER A 90 13.47 5.20 -21.63
CA SER A 90 13.89 4.72 -22.95
C SER A 90 12.69 4.39 -23.83
N ILE A 91 11.71 3.63 -23.34
CA ILE A 91 10.48 3.31 -24.08
C ILE A 91 9.72 4.61 -24.41
N LEU A 92 9.58 5.51 -23.45
CA LEU A 92 8.90 6.79 -23.63
C LEU A 92 9.57 7.68 -24.68
N ASN A 93 10.89 7.64 -24.85
CA ASN A 93 11.59 8.56 -25.77
C ASN A 93 11.94 7.92 -27.11
N ASN A 94 12.20 6.62 -27.15
CA ASN A 94 12.80 5.95 -28.32
C ASN A 94 11.79 5.11 -29.12
N THR A 95 10.63 4.76 -28.57
CA THR A 95 9.58 4.04 -29.31
C THR A 95 8.93 4.98 -30.34
N PRO A 96 8.69 4.59 -31.60
CA PRO A 96 7.93 5.39 -32.57
C PRO A 96 6.51 5.75 -32.08
N ASP A 97 5.95 6.90 -32.48
CA ASP A 97 4.64 7.37 -31.98
C ASP A 97 3.48 6.40 -32.28
N ASP A 98 3.51 5.70 -33.42
CA ASP A 98 2.50 4.71 -33.81
C ASP A 98 2.61 3.38 -33.06
N GLU A 99 3.75 3.11 -32.43
CA GLU A 99 4.00 1.94 -31.59
C GLU A 99 3.94 2.27 -30.09
N LEU A 100 4.02 3.56 -29.73
CA LEU A 100 4.15 4.01 -28.34
C LEU A 100 3.00 3.53 -27.44
N PRO A 101 1.71 3.62 -27.80
CA PRO A 101 0.63 3.14 -26.93
C PRO A 101 0.81 1.68 -26.49
N CYS A 102 1.19 0.84 -27.44
CA CYS A 102 1.39 -0.60 -27.26
C CYS A 102 2.57 -0.93 -26.33
N ALA A 103 3.63 -0.12 -26.38
CA ALA A 103 4.84 -0.31 -25.60
C ALA A 103 4.73 0.33 -24.21
N LEU A 104 4.16 1.54 -24.14
CA LEU A 104 4.11 2.35 -22.94
C LEU A 104 3.06 1.84 -21.95
N GLU A 105 1.85 1.49 -22.39
CA GLU A 105 0.78 1.02 -21.48
C GLU A 105 1.11 -0.31 -20.79
N LYS A 106 2.11 -1.05 -21.27
CA LYS A 106 2.61 -2.25 -20.58
C LYS A 106 3.38 -1.92 -19.31
N ILE A 107 3.99 -0.74 -19.23
CA ILE A 107 4.94 -0.37 -18.18
C ILE A 107 4.60 0.97 -17.51
N PHE A 108 3.53 1.64 -17.93
CA PHE A 108 3.11 2.93 -17.39
C PHE A 108 1.59 3.08 -17.45
N HIS A 109 1.01 3.58 -16.37
CA HIS A 109 -0.43 3.80 -16.26
C HIS A 109 -0.81 5.15 -16.90
N VAL A 110 -1.03 5.14 -18.22
CA VAL A 110 -1.27 6.37 -19.01
C VAL A 110 -2.50 7.14 -18.54
N ASP A 111 -3.63 6.47 -18.33
CA ASP A 111 -4.88 7.15 -17.94
C ASP A 111 -4.79 7.82 -16.57
N ASN A 112 -4.13 7.19 -15.60
CA ASN A 112 -3.85 7.81 -14.30
C ASN A 112 -3.01 9.09 -14.45
N PHE A 113 -1.98 9.08 -15.31
CA PHE A 113 -1.23 10.29 -15.63
C PHE A 113 -2.08 11.37 -16.29
N LEU A 114 -2.89 11.02 -17.30
CA LEU A 114 -3.74 12.00 -17.99
C LEU A 114 -4.73 12.66 -17.04
N LYS A 115 -5.33 11.91 -16.11
CA LYS A 115 -6.22 12.42 -15.04
C LYS A 115 -5.48 13.42 -14.13
N ILE A 116 -4.29 13.05 -13.66
CA ILE A 116 -3.47 13.90 -12.77
C ILE A 116 -2.99 15.15 -13.50
N TYR A 117 -2.52 15.00 -14.74
CA TYR A 117 -2.03 16.10 -15.54
C TYR A 117 -3.14 17.10 -15.89
N ALA A 118 -4.35 16.60 -16.17
CA ALA A 118 -5.53 17.44 -16.33
C ALA A 118 -5.84 18.22 -15.03
N LEU A 119 -5.74 17.60 -13.87
CA LEU A 119 -5.95 18.28 -12.57
C LEU A 119 -4.89 19.35 -12.29
N ASP A 120 -3.62 19.06 -12.55
CA ASP A 120 -2.54 20.05 -12.43
C ASP A 120 -2.82 21.26 -13.34
N ILE A 121 -3.20 21.04 -14.60
CA ILE A 121 -3.47 22.11 -15.57
C ILE A 121 -4.73 22.89 -15.20
N ALA A 122 -5.78 22.22 -14.73
CA ALA A 122 -7.03 22.86 -14.32
C ALA A 122 -6.85 23.70 -13.05
N SER A 123 -5.99 23.27 -12.12
CA SER A 123 -5.66 24.02 -10.90
C SER A 123 -4.60 25.10 -11.12
N GLY A 124 -3.96 25.13 -12.29
CA GLY A 124 -2.90 26.10 -12.59
C GLY A 124 -1.55 25.77 -11.96
N HIS A 125 -1.31 24.50 -11.63
CA HIS A 125 -0.09 24.00 -11.00
C HIS A 125 1.11 24.18 -11.94
N TRP A 126 1.82 25.30 -11.83
CA TRP A 126 2.93 25.62 -12.73
C TRP A 126 4.28 25.08 -12.24
N ASP A 127 4.41 24.73 -10.96
CA ASP A 127 5.61 24.08 -10.42
C ASP A 127 5.60 22.54 -10.63
N ASN A 128 4.69 22.04 -11.48
CA ASN A 128 4.57 20.63 -11.79
C ASN A 128 5.57 20.15 -12.86
N TYR A 129 5.48 18.86 -13.21
CA TYR A 129 6.22 18.24 -14.32
C TYR A 129 6.07 19.03 -15.63
N GLY A 130 4.84 19.41 -15.98
CA GLY A 130 4.52 20.00 -17.27
C GLY A 130 5.22 21.31 -17.54
N TYR A 131 5.24 22.24 -16.58
CA TYR A 131 5.87 23.54 -16.78
C TYR A 131 7.29 23.59 -16.20
N ASN A 132 7.48 23.33 -14.91
CA ASN A 132 8.78 23.55 -14.25
C ASN A 132 9.69 22.32 -14.15
N LYS A 133 9.24 21.11 -14.53
CA LYS A 133 10.02 19.85 -14.41
C LYS A 133 10.22 19.42 -12.95
N ASN A 134 9.19 19.61 -12.12
CA ASN A 134 9.32 19.51 -10.67
C ASN A 134 8.06 18.89 -10.03
N ASN A 135 8.15 18.59 -8.74
CA ASN A 135 7.05 18.24 -7.84
C ASN A 135 6.16 17.08 -8.30
N PHE A 136 6.75 15.91 -8.51
CA PHE A 136 5.99 14.67 -8.70
C PHE A 136 6.73 13.46 -8.15
N PHE A 137 6.03 12.34 -8.07
CA PHE A 137 6.61 11.03 -7.79
C PHE A 137 6.32 10.07 -8.94
N LEU A 138 7.24 9.13 -9.13
CA LEU A 138 7.03 7.94 -9.95
C LEU A 138 7.13 6.71 -9.05
N TYR A 139 6.12 5.85 -9.09
CA TYR A 139 6.13 4.60 -8.34
C TYR A 139 6.04 3.41 -9.28
N HIS A 140 7.05 2.53 -9.29
CA HIS A 140 7.00 1.30 -10.08
C HIS A 140 6.24 0.20 -9.34
N ASN A 141 4.93 0.15 -9.53
CA ASN A 141 4.04 -0.82 -8.89
C ASN A 141 4.37 -2.25 -9.35
N GLN A 142 4.86 -3.09 -8.42
CA GLN A 142 5.28 -4.46 -8.74
C GLN A 142 4.08 -5.39 -8.92
N PHE A 143 2.90 -5.04 -8.44
CA PHE A 143 1.69 -5.82 -8.70
C PHE A 143 1.29 -5.73 -10.18
N THR A 144 1.29 -4.52 -10.73
CA THR A 144 0.84 -4.26 -12.12
C THR A 144 1.98 -4.32 -13.12
N GLY A 145 3.23 -4.18 -12.67
CA GLY A 145 4.41 -3.99 -13.51
C GLY A 145 4.43 -2.63 -14.21
N ARG A 146 3.65 -1.66 -13.72
CA ARG A 146 3.50 -0.33 -14.33
C ARG A 146 3.99 0.75 -13.37
N PHE A 147 4.58 1.80 -13.95
CA PHE A 147 4.81 3.05 -13.27
C PHE A 147 3.51 3.83 -13.08
N GLU A 148 3.33 4.35 -11.86
CA GLU A 148 2.26 5.25 -11.44
C GLU A 148 2.85 6.66 -11.28
N PHE A 149 2.15 7.67 -11.81
CA PHE A 149 2.51 9.07 -11.62
C PHE A 149 1.73 9.66 -10.45
N LEU A 150 2.35 10.49 -9.61
CA LEU A 150 1.70 11.16 -8.48
C LEU A 150 2.14 12.63 -8.42
N SER A 151 1.20 13.58 -8.42
CA SER A 151 1.51 15.00 -8.22
C SER A 151 1.93 15.26 -6.76
N TYR A 152 2.86 16.18 -6.55
CA TYR A 152 3.39 16.57 -5.24
C TYR A 152 3.40 18.09 -5.12
N ASP A 153 3.53 18.59 -3.88
CA ASP A 153 3.74 20.01 -3.56
C ASP A 153 2.87 20.99 -4.37
N CYS A 154 1.54 20.77 -4.33
CA CYS A 154 0.56 21.52 -5.11
C CYS A 154 0.22 22.91 -4.51
N ASP A 155 1.13 23.56 -3.79
CA ASP A 155 0.90 24.87 -3.16
C ASP A 155 0.89 26.00 -4.20
N ASN A 156 1.69 25.89 -5.25
CA ASN A 156 1.76 26.82 -6.39
C ASN A 156 0.60 26.59 -7.39
N THR A 157 -0.62 26.62 -6.87
CA THR A 157 -1.89 26.43 -7.60
C THR A 157 -2.86 27.59 -7.33
N PHE A 158 -4.01 27.57 -8.01
CA PHE A 158 -5.14 28.46 -7.77
C PHE A 158 -4.82 29.97 -7.76
N GLY A 159 -3.88 30.39 -8.60
CA GLY A 159 -3.55 31.79 -8.81
C GLY A 159 -2.27 32.29 -8.15
N VAL A 160 -1.51 31.43 -7.47
CA VAL A 160 -0.14 31.74 -7.01
C VAL A 160 0.79 31.89 -8.22
N ASP A 161 1.60 32.95 -8.27
CA ASP A 161 2.56 33.23 -9.34
C ASP A 161 3.86 33.87 -8.83
N TRP A 162 4.98 33.20 -9.08
CA TRP A 162 6.33 33.73 -8.84
C TRP A 162 7.06 34.19 -10.11
N LEU A 163 6.45 34.01 -11.29
CA LEU A 163 7.12 34.14 -12.58
C LEU A 163 6.62 35.30 -13.45
N GLY A 164 5.66 36.09 -12.95
CA GLY A 164 5.04 37.19 -13.69
C GLY A 164 4.20 36.66 -14.86
N LYS A 165 3.48 35.57 -14.64
CA LYS A 165 2.66 34.86 -15.63
C LYS A 165 1.21 34.78 -15.16
N ASP A 166 0.32 34.92 -16.12
CA ASP A 166 -1.09 34.62 -15.91
C ASP A 166 -1.35 33.15 -16.23
N TRP A 167 -1.52 32.36 -15.17
CA TRP A 167 -1.81 30.92 -15.27
C TRP A 167 -3.26 30.62 -15.62
N SER A 168 -4.17 31.60 -15.44
CA SER A 168 -5.60 31.40 -15.71
C SER A 168 -5.86 31.28 -17.21
N THR A 169 -5.15 32.06 -18.03
CA THR A 169 -5.32 32.15 -19.49
C THR A 169 -4.40 31.24 -20.30
N ARG A 170 -3.52 30.48 -19.65
CA ARG A 170 -2.55 29.60 -20.32
C ARG A 170 -3.25 28.50 -21.13
N ASP A 171 -2.63 28.12 -22.25
CA ASP A 171 -3.13 27.06 -23.14
C ASP A 171 -3.11 25.68 -22.43
N ILE A 172 -4.23 24.96 -22.46
CA ILE A 172 -4.40 23.65 -21.82
C ILE A 172 -3.66 22.52 -22.56
N TYR A 173 -3.42 22.67 -23.87
CA TYR A 173 -2.69 21.71 -24.70
C TYR A 173 -1.22 22.09 -24.89
N ALA A 174 -0.83 23.32 -24.54
CA ALA A 174 0.55 23.81 -24.59
C ALA A 174 1.00 24.39 -23.24
N TRP A 175 0.82 23.58 -22.18
CA TRP A 175 1.15 23.97 -20.81
C TRP A 175 2.66 24.15 -20.58
N GLN A 176 3.51 23.46 -21.32
CA GLN A 176 4.96 23.48 -21.21
C GLN A 176 5.62 24.76 -21.77
N ILE A 177 6.86 25.02 -21.39
CA ILE A 177 7.66 26.08 -22.01
C ILE A 177 8.01 25.66 -23.44
N SER A 178 7.53 26.38 -24.46
CA SER A 178 7.69 25.99 -25.88
C SER A 178 9.11 25.69 -26.39
N SER A 179 10.14 26.14 -25.68
CA SER A 179 11.55 25.86 -26.02
C SER A 179 12.14 24.65 -25.28
N GLU A 180 11.38 24.04 -24.39
CA GLU A 180 11.79 22.92 -23.57
C GLU A 180 10.83 21.75 -23.76
N TYR A 181 11.39 20.59 -24.11
CA TYR A 181 10.60 19.41 -24.37
C TYR A 181 10.17 18.70 -23.07
N ARG A 182 8.97 18.12 -23.07
CA ARG A 182 8.33 17.32 -22.01
C ARG A 182 7.84 16.00 -22.63
N PRO A 183 8.73 15.01 -22.84
CA PRO A 183 8.43 13.76 -23.53
C PRO A 183 7.11 13.12 -23.12
N LEU A 184 6.83 12.98 -21.82
CA LEU A 184 5.59 12.33 -21.37
C LEU A 184 4.32 13.09 -21.77
N ALA A 185 4.26 14.40 -21.53
CA ALA A 185 3.06 15.18 -21.82
C ALA A 185 2.90 15.40 -23.33
N GLU A 186 3.96 15.83 -24.02
CA GLU A 186 3.89 16.22 -25.43
C GLU A 186 3.61 15.02 -26.33
N ARG A 187 4.31 13.88 -26.12
CA ARG A 187 4.08 12.70 -26.95
C ARG A 187 2.69 12.09 -26.75
N LEU A 188 2.19 12.08 -25.50
CA LEU A 188 0.84 11.58 -25.24
C LEU A 188 -0.21 12.49 -25.88
N LEU A 189 -0.08 13.81 -25.77
CA LEU A 189 -1.04 14.74 -26.37
C LEU A 189 -0.97 14.83 -27.91
N ASP A 190 0.13 14.38 -28.53
CA ASP A 190 0.23 14.21 -29.98
C ASP A 190 -0.53 12.96 -30.50
N ILE A 191 -0.84 12.00 -29.62
CA ILE A 191 -1.59 10.79 -29.97
C ILE A 191 -3.10 11.05 -29.79
N PRO A 192 -3.93 10.91 -30.85
CA PRO A 192 -5.34 11.31 -30.81
C PRO A 192 -6.18 10.68 -29.69
N VAL A 193 -6.00 9.38 -29.40
CA VAL A 193 -6.78 8.71 -28.34
C VAL A 193 -6.51 9.31 -26.96
N TYR A 194 -5.23 9.62 -26.65
CA TYR A 194 -4.85 10.22 -25.38
C TYR A 194 -5.21 11.69 -25.29
N LYS A 195 -5.11 12.46 -26.39
CA LYS A 195 -5.60 13.85 -26.43
C LYS A 195 -7.10 13.93 -26.16
N ASN A 196 -7.89 13.02 -26.74
CA ASN A 196 -9.33 12.96 -26.50
C ASN A 196 -9.63 12.61 -25.04
N ARG A 197 -8.95 11.58 -24.48
CA ARG A 197 -9.08 11.22 -23.05
C ARG A 197 -8.67 12.36 -22.10
N PHE A 198 -7.57 13.06 -22.38
CA PHE A 198 -7.17 14.25 -21.63
C PHE A 198 -8.25 15.35 -21.67
N SER A 199 -8.84 15.59 -22.84
CA SER A 199 -9.91 16.60 -22.99
C SER A 199 -11.18 16.20 -22.24
N PHE A 200 -11.50 14.90 -22.22
CA PHE A 200 -12.57 14.33 -21.39
C PHE A 200 -12.30 14.55 -19.90
N TYR A 201 -11.12 14.22 -19.39
CA TYR A 201 -10.77 14.44 -17.98
C TYR A 201 -10.76 15.92 -17.59
N MET A 202 -10.22 16.80 -18.44
CA MET A 202 -10.29 18.25 -18.25
C MET A 202 -11.74 18.73 -18.16
N GLN A 203 -12.63 18.22 -19.02
CA GLN A 203 -14.06 18.55 -18.99
C GLN A 203 -14.72 18.09 -17.69
N GLN A 204 -14.48 16.85 -17.26
CA GLN A 204 -15.00 16.34 -15.99
C GLN A 204 -14.53 17.19 -14.80
N ILE A 205 -13.25 17.54 -14.76
CA ILE A 205 -12.68 18.40 -13.71
C ILE A 205 -13.38 19.75 -13.64
N VAL A 206 -13.53 20.44 -14.77
CA VAL A 206 -14.16 21.77 -14.80
C VAL A 206 -15.66 21.71 -14.49
N ASN A 207 -16.37 20.71 -15.02
CA ASN A 207 -17.83 20.67 -14.95
C ASN A 207 -18.38 19.98 -13.70
N GLU A 208 -17.58 19.17 -13.01
CA GLU A 208 -18.04 18.40 -11.85
C GLU A 208 -17.28 18.82 -10.58
N TYR A 209 -15.94 18.80 -10.61
CA TYR A 209 -15.13 18.98 -9.41
C TYR A 209 -14.82 20.45 -9.10
N LEU A 210 -14.56 21.26 -10.13
CA LEU A 210 -14.32 22.70 -10.04
C LEU A 210 -15.54 23.52 -10.46
N GLN A 211 -16.73 22.90 -10.52
CA GLN A 211 -17.97 23.62 -10.79
C GLN A 211 -18.22 24.65 -9.70
N GLU A 212 -18.44 25.90 -10.12
CA GLU A 212 -18.42 27.10 -9.26
C GLU A 212 -19.30 26.97 -8.01
N ASP A 213 -20.57 26.59 -8.15
CA ASP A 213 -21.50 26.53 -7.00
C ASP A 213 -21.04 25.50 -5.96
N ALA A 214 -20.61 24.32 -6.42
CA ALA A 214 -20.16 23.23 -5.56
C ALA A 214 -18.84 23.58 -4.87
N ILE A 215 -17.82 23.99 -5.64
CA ILE A 215 -16.48 24.23 -5.11
C ILE A 215 -16.43 25.50 -4.26
N PHE A 216 -17.17 26.56 -4.61
CA PHE A 216 -17.19 27.79 -3.80
C PHE A 216 -17.85 27.57 -2.45
N THR A 217 -18.92 26.76 -2.39
CA THR A 217 -19.53 26.35 -1.13
C THR A 217 -18.53 25.61 -0.24
N TYR A 218 -17.73 24.71 -0.82
CA TYR A 218 -16.68 23.99 -0.09
C TYR A 218 -15.59 24.94 0.40
N ILE A 219 -15.09 25.84 -0.46
CA ILE A 219 -14.09 26.86 -0.12
C ILE A 219 -14.57 27.75 1.02
N ASP A 220 -15.82 28.21 0.98
CA ASP A 220 -16.39 29.04 2.06
C ASP A 220 -16.46 28.29 3.38
N SER A 221 -16.82 27.00 3.35
CA SER A 221 -16.82 26.17 4.55
C SER A 221 -15.43 25.99 5.14
N LEU A 222 -14.40 25.82 4.29
CA LEU A 222 -13.01 25.74 4.74
C LEU A 222 -12.51 27.07 5.30
N LYS A 223 -12.81 28.18 4.62
CA LYS A 223 -12.48 29.55 5.08
C LYS A 223 -13.07 29.79 6.47
N GLU A 224 -14.35 29.52 6.67
CA GLU A 224 -15.01 29.67 7.97
C GLU A 224 -14.34 28.80 9.04
N PHE A 225 -14.07 27.52 8.72
CA PHE A 225 -13.45 26.57 9.63
C PHE A 225 -12.06 27.01 10.11
N ILE A 226 -11.20 27.51 9.22
CA ILE A 226 -9.82 27.86 9.55
C ILE A 226 -9.63 29.31 10.02
N THR A 227 -10.60 30.20 9.79
CA THR A 227 -10.51 31.64 10.14
C THR A 227 -10.09 31.89 11.60
N PRO A 228 -10.67 31.24 12.62
CA PRO A 228 -10.29 31.49 14.01
C PRO A 228 -8.81 31.18 14.28
N SER A 229 -8.30 30.10 13.69
CA SER A 229 -6.89 29.70 13.78
C SER A 229 -5.98 30.66 12.99
N ALA A 230 -6.35 30.98 11.75
CA ALA A 230 -5.61 31.92 10.91
C ALA A 230 -5.46 33.29 11.59
N PHE A 231 -6.47 33.77 12.33
CA PHE A 231 -6.41 35.04 13.05
C PHE A 231 -5.48 35.04 14.26
N LEU A 232 -5.29 33.88 14.89
CA LEU A 232 -4.38 33.71 16.02
C LEU A 232 -2.93 33.47 15.58
N ASP A 233 -2.72 33.06 14.34
CA ASP A 233 -1.40 32.89 13.75
C ASP A 233 -0.68 34.24 13.66
N MET A 234 0.36 34.43 14.46
CA MET A 234 1.17 35.65 14.42
C MET A 234 2.39 35.55 13.48
N TYR A 235 2.66 34.36 12.95
CA TYR A 235 3.82 34.07 12.09
C TYR A 235 3.52 34.36 10.62
N LYS A 236 2.26 34.25 10.18
CA LYS A 236 1.85 34.61 8.81
C LYS A 236 2.34 35.99 8.35
N GLY A 237 2.46 36.95 9.28
CA GLY A 237 2.93 38.31 8.98
C GLY A 237 4.43 38.39 8.66
N TYR A 238 5.22 37.34 8.86
CA TYR A 238 6.62 37.29 8.44
C TYR A 238 6.78 37.11 6.94
N ASP A 239 5.79 36.52 6.28
CA ASP A 239 5.73 36.44 4.82
C ASP A 239 5.09 37.73 4.29
N TYR A 240 5.95 38.67 3.89
CA TYR A 240 5.58 39.92 3.23
C TYR A 240 4.59 40.83 3.98
N GLY A 241 4.41 40.63 5.29
CA GLY A 241 3.48 41.40 6.09
C GLY A 241 2.02 40.94 5.99
N TYR A 242 1.77 39.71 5.52
CA TYR A 242 0.43 39.15 5.32
C TYR A 242 -0.47 39.29 6.56
N THR A 243 -1.64 39.89 6.37
CA THR A 243 -2.56 40.28 7.44
C THR A 243 -3.81 39.40 7.49
N ASN A 244 -4.62 39.56 8.54
CA ASN A 244 -5.95 38.95 8.59
C ASN A 244 -6.87 39.46 7.47
N GLU A 245 -6.67 40.69 7.00
CA GLU A 245 -7.45 41.26 5.91
C GLU A 245 -7.05 40.59 4.58
N ASP A 246 -5.76 40.40 4.36
CA ASP A 246 -5.25 39.69 3.16
C ASP A 246 -5.79 38.25 3.14
N PHE A 247 -5.77 37.55 4.28
CA PHE A 247 -6.40 36.23 4.43
C PHE A 247 -7.89 36.24 4.03
N LEU A 248 -8.67 37.21 4.51
CA LEU A 248 -10.10 37.29 4.17
C LEU A 248 -10.32 37.58 2.68
N ASN A 249 -9.45 38.38 2.08
CA ASN A 249 -9.55 38.79 0.69
C ASN A 249 -9.06 37.70 -0.28
N ALA A 250 -8.15 36.81 0.15
CA ALA A 250 -7.50 35.77 -0.66
C ALA A 250 -8.43 34.77 -1.37
N PHE A 251 -9.73 34.80 -1.07
CA PHE A 251 -10.71 33.90 -1.65
C PHE A 251 -11.47 34.54 -2.82
N ASP A 252 -11.82 35.82 -2.73
CA ASP A 252 -12.83 36.46 -3.59
C ASP A 252 -12.34 37.79 -4.22
N THR A 253 -11.10 38.19 -3.95
CA THR A 253 -10.50 39.46 -4.43
C THR A 253 -9.20 39.16 -5.16
N ASP A 254 -8.88 39.94 -6.20
CA ASP A 254 -7.62 39.83 -6.93
C ASP A 254 -6.55 40.77 -6.34
N ASP A 255 -5.29 40.56 -6.72
CA ASP A 255 -4.13 41.34 -6.25
C ASP A 255 -4.00 41.35 -4.71
N ILE A 256 -3.91 40.16 -4.11
CA ILE A 256 -3.86 39.99 -2.65
C ILE A 256 -2.51 40.43 -2.10
N ASP A 257 -1.44 39.87 -2.66
CA ASP A 257 -0.07 40.28 -2.38
C ASP A 257 0.83 40.16 -3.63
N GLY A 258 2.14 40.34 -3.45
CA GLY A 258 3.11 40.39 -4.54
C GLY A 258 3.28 39.12 -5.39
N HIS A 259 2.67 37.99 -5.01
CA HIS A 259 2.76 36.71 -5.72
C HIS A 259 1.41 35.96 -5.80
N THR A 260 0.31 36.63 -5.45
CA THR A 260 -1.06 36.09 -5.50
C THR A 260 -1.97 37.05 -6.28
N PRO A 261 -1.80 37.12 -7.62
CA PRO A 261 -2.59 38.01 -8.48
C PRO A 261 -4.10 37.73 -8.46
N PHE A 262 -4.52 36.53 -8.05
CA PHE A 262 -5.93 36.15 -8.01
C PHE A 262 -6.33 35.64 -6.63
N GLY A 263 -7.58 35.92 -6.26
CA GLY A 263 -8.25 35.15 -5.21
C GLY A 263 -8.63 33.76 -5.72
N VAL A 264 -8.64 32.76 -4.84
CA VAL A 264 -8.86 31.34 -5.23
C VAL A 264 -10.11 31.16 -6.10
N LYS A 265 -11.24 31.76 -5.74
CA LYS A 265 -12.49 31.62 -6.51
C LYS A 265 -12.44 32.34 -7.85
N ASN A 266 -11.82 33.53 -7.89
CA ASN A 266 -11.66 34.29 -9.13
C ASN A 266 -10.75 33.54 -10.11
N PHE A 267 -9.66 32.95 -9.62
CA PHE A 267 -8.80 32.10 -10.44
C PHE A 267 -9.59 30.93 -11.04
N ILE A 268 -10.33 30.18 -10.21
CA ILE A 268 -11.14 29.04 -10.68
C ILE A 268 -12.11 29.50 -11.77
N LEU A 269 -12.80 30.62 -11.58
CA LEU A 269 -13.73 31.18 -12.57
C LEU A 269 -13.03 31.47 -13.90
N TYR A 270 -11.94 32.25 -13.89
CA TYR A 270 -11.21 32.59 -15.11
C TYR A 270 -10.60 31.37 -15.78
N ARG A 271 -10.06 30.43 -14.98
CA ARG A 271 -9.43 29.21 -15.48
C ARG A 271 -10.44 28.26 -16.11
N ASN A 272 -11.62 28.11 -15.50
CA ASN A 272 -12.72 27.33 -16.04
C ASN A 272 -13.27 27.94 -17.33
N GLU A 273 -13.48 29.27 -17.37
CA GLU A 273 -13.91 29.97 -18.58
C GLU A 273 -12.91 29.73 -19.71
N ASN A 274 -11.62 29.98 -19.45
CA ASN A 274 -10.57 29.79 -20.44
C ASN A 274 -10.47 28.33 -20.90
N THR A 275 -10.51 27.36 -19.99
CA THR A 275 -10.50 25.92 -20.32
C THR A 275 -11.67 25.56 -21.24
N ASN A 276 -12.89 25.97 -20.90
CA ASN A 276 -14.08 25.71 -21.71
C ASN A 276 -14.01 26.33 -23.12
N THR A 277 -13.29 27.44 -23.30
CA THR A 277 -13.08 28.02 -24.65
C THR A 277 -12.07 27.24 -25.49
N GLN A 278 -11.18 26.47 -24.87
CA GLN A 278 -10.10 25.74 -25.54
C GLN A 278 -10.43 24.26 -25.77
N LEU A 279 -11.29 23.67 -24.94
CA LEU A 279 -11.62 22.24 -24.98
C LEU A 279 -12.06 21.77 -26.38
N GLU A 280 -11.35 20.78 -26.90
CA GLU A 280 -11.71 20.03 -28.09
C GLU A 280 -12.35 18.70 -27.67
N ILE A 281 -13.67 18.69 -27.53
CA ILE A 281 -14.42 17.48 -27.11
C ILE A 281 -14.73 16.61 -28.31
N ASN A 282 -14.15 15.42 -28.30
CA ASN A 282 -14.44 14.34 -29.22
C ASN A 282 -14.88 13.11 -28.42
N ASP A 283 -15.68 12.28 -29.06
CA ASP A 283 -16.08 10.95 -28.58
C ASP A 283 -14.83 10.13 -28.23
N ILE A 284 -14.71 9.67 -26.99
CA ILE A 284 -13.58 8.83 -26.57
C ILE A 284 -13.90 7.37 -26.84
N THR A 285 -12.87 6.55 -27.05
CA THR A 285 -13.04 5.10 -26.87
C THR A 285 -13.17 4.81 -25.38
N PRO A 286 -13.91 3.76 -24.96
CA PRO A 286 -14.00 3.41 -23.55
C PRO A 286 -12.62 3.27 -22.90
N VAL A 287 -12.50 3.70 -21.65
CA VAL A 287 -11.32 3.53 -20.81
C VAL A 287 -11.54 2.28 -19.97
N ILE A 288 -10.63 1.32 -20.03
CA ILE A 288 -10.67 0.07 -19.26
C ILE A 288 -9.52 0.11 -18.26
N ASP A 289 -9.81 0.40 -17.00
CA ASP A 289 -8.85 0.51 -15.91
C ASP A 289 -9.01 -0.64 -14.91
N PHE A 290 -7.99 -0.84 -14.05
CA PHE A 290 -8.04 -1.77 -12.91
C PHE A 290 -8.46 -3.21 -13.24
N ALA A 291 -8.06 -3.72 -14.41
CA ALA A 291 -8.28 -5.10 -14.79
C ALA A 291 -7.62 -6.07 -13.78
N ASN A 292 -8.41 -6.97 -13.21
CA ASN A 292 -8.00 -7.89 -12.14
C ASN A 292 -8.68 -9.26 -12.28
N TYR A 293 -8.20 -10.25 -11.53
CA TYR A 293 -8.78 -11.59 -11.51
C TYR A 293 -8.76 -12.25 -10.12
N THR A 294 -9.73 -13.12 -9.85
CA THR A 294 -9.82 -13.92 -8.61
C THR A 294 -10.39 -15.32 -8.87
N PRO A 295 -9.93 -16.38 -8.18
CA PRO A 295 -8.84 -16.39 -7.20
C PRO A 295 -7.47 -16.24 -7.88
N LEU A 296 -6.44 -15.86 -7.11
CA LEU A 296 -5.09 -15.64 -7.65
C LEU A 296 -4.40 -16.93 -8.17
N PHE A 297 -4.77 -18.08 -7.61
CA PHE A 297 -4.38 -19.41 -8.10
C PHE A 297 -5.60 -20.15 -8.65
N PRO A 298 -6.06 -19.83 -9.87
CA PRO A 298 -7.10 -20.62 -10.48
C PRO A 298 -6.53 -22.00 -10.86
N GLY A 299 -7.13 -23.06 -10.33
CA GLY A 299 -6.86 -24.41 -10.83
C GLY A 299 -7.49 -24.60 -12.22
N GLY A 300 -7.09 -25.63 -12.96
CA GLY A 300 -7.84 -26.08 -14.13
C GLY A 300 -9.27 -26.51 -13.75
N SER A 301 -10.24 -26.24 -14.63
CA SER A 301 -11.67 -26.53 -14.39
C SER A 301 -12.24 -25.85 -13.12
N SER A 302 -11.73 -24.67 -12.77
CA SER A 302 -12.19 -23.87 -11.62
C SER A 302 -12.86 -22.57 -12.07
N THR A 303 -13.67 -21.97 -11.19
CA THR A 303 -14.29 -20.67 -11.48
C THR A 303 -13.24 -19.56 -11.33
N LEU A 304 -13.06 -18.78 -12.39
CA LEU A 304 -12.25 -17.56 -12.42
C LEU A 304 -13.18 -16.37 -12.68
N THR A 305 -13.09 -15.35 -11.84
CA THR A 305 -13.74 -14.04 -12.04
C THR A 305 -12.70 -13.08 -12.58
N ILE A 306 -12.99 -12.43 -13.70
CA ILE A 306 -12.20 -11.31 -14.24
C ILE A 306 -13.04 -10.05 -14.11
N SER A 307 -12.43 -8.97 -13.65
CA SER A 307 -13.09 -7.67 -13.42
C SER A 307 -12.30 -6.53 -14.04
N ALA A 308 -12.96 -5.43 -14.41
CA ALA A 308 -12.34 -4.16 -14.77
C ALA A 308 -13.30 -2.99 -14.52
N GLU A 309 -12.76 -1.82 -14.22
CA GLU A 309 -13.53 -0.57 -14.23
C GLU A 309 -13.58 -0.03 -15.66
N ILE A 310 -14.77 0.30 -16.16
CA ILE A 310 -14.95 0.81 -17.52
C ILE A 310 -15.67 2.14 -17.46
N THR A 311 -15.08 3.17 -18.07
CA THR A 311 -15.67 4.51 -18.15
C THR A 311 -15.63 5.04 -19.57
N ASP A 312 -16.55 5.94 -19.90
CA ASP A 312 -16.72 6.50 -21.25
C ASP A 312 -17.43 7.87 -21.15
N ASP A 313 -17.39 8.69 -22.21
CA ASP A 313 -18.18 9.93 -22.27
C ASP A 313 -19.67 9.67 -22.55
N GLN A 314 -20.03 8.41 -22.83
CA GLN A 314 -21.39 7.91 -22.96
C GLN A 314 -21.72 6.86 -21.88
N THR A 315 -23.01 6.64 -21.63
CA THR A 315 -23.48 5.76 -20.54
C THR A 315 -23.79 4.33 -20.98
N ASP A 316 -23.83 4.05 -22.27
CA ASP A 316 -24.12 2.72 -22.82
C ASP A 316 -22.88 2.23 -23.58
N TYR A 317 -22.29 1.12 -23.15
CA TYR A 317 -21.18 0.45 -23.84
C TYR A 317 -21.22 -1.06 -23.54
N ASN A 318 -20.60 -1.86 -24.40
CA ASN A 318 -20.57 -3.31 -24.30
C ASN A 318 -19.17 -3.78 -23.91
N ALA A 319 -19.06 -4.46 -22.77
CA ALA A 319 -17.82 -5.06 -22.29
C ALA A 319 -17.79 -6.58 -22.53
N GLN A 320 -16.68 -7.09 -23.07
CA GLN A 320 -16.46 -8.50 -23.34
C GLN A 320 -15.08 -8.95 -22.87
N LEU A 321 -15.03 -10.11 -22.25
CA LEU A 321 -13.83 -10.87 -22.00
C LEU A 321 -13.57 -11.79 -23.19
N PHE A 322 -12.37 -11.71 -23.77
CA PHE A 322 -11.88 -12.68 -24.74
C PHE A 322 -10.82 -13.55 -24.07
N TYR A 323 -10.98 -14.87 -24.13
CA TYR A 323 -10.03 -15.80 -23.52
C TYR A 323 -9.74 -17.03 -24.38
N SER A 324 -8.55 -17.60 -24.24
CA SER A 324 -8.02 -18.69 -25.06
C SER A 324 -7.04 -19.56 -24.29
N SER A 325 -7.00 -20.86 -24.58
CA SER A 325 -5.98 -21.79 -24.06
C SER A 325 -4.77 -21.97 -24.99
N ASP A 326 -4.83 -21.45 -26.21
CA ASP A 326 -3.81 -21.64 -27.25
C ASP A 326 -3.34 -20.34 -27.90
N GLN A 327 -3.80 -19.19 -27.39
CA GLN A 327 -3.53 -17.84 -27.89
C GLN A 327 -3.98 -17.59 -29.34
N ILE A 328 -4.69 -18.53 -29.97
CA ILE A 328 -5.11 -18.45 -31.37
C ILE A 328 -6.63 -18.39 -31.45
N ASN A 329 -7.31 -19.25 -30.69
CA ASN A 329 -8.76 -19.40 -30.73
C ASN A 329 -9.37 -18.74 -29.48
N PHE A 330 -9.81 -17.49 -29.62
CA PHE A 330 -10.46 -16.74 -28.55
C PHE A 330 -11.97 -16.99 -28.52
N VAL A 331 -12.49 -17.20 -27.31
CA VAL A 331 -13.92 -17.23 -27.00
C VAL A 331 -14.28 -15.91 -26.32
N ALA A 332 -15.40 -15.31 -26.75
CA ALA A 332 -15.94 -14.11 -26.14
C ALA A 332 -16.97 -14.48 -25.06
N ALA A 333 -16.89 -13.82 -23.90
CA ALA A 333 -17.89 -13.85 -22.84
C ALA A 333 -18.27 -12.42 -22.46
N GLN A 334 -19.55 -12.20 -22.20
CA GLN A 334 -20.04 -10.88 -21.80
C GLN A 334 -19.60 -10.56 -20.37
N MET A 335 -19.17 -9.32 -20.13
CA MET A 335 -18.97 -8.78 -18.79
C MET A 335 -20.19 -7.94 -18.38
N PHE A 336 -20.50 -7.90 -17.08
CA PHE A 336 -21.68 -7.23 -16.52
C PHE A 336 -21.34 -6.39 -15.29
N ASP A 337 -21.99 -5.23 -15.18
CA ASP A 337 -22.07 -4.37 -14.00
C ASP A 337 -23.54 -4.39 -13.52
N ASP A 338 -23.92 -5.46 -12.83
CA ASP A 338 -25.32 -5.79 -12.52
C ASP A 338 -25.55 -6.30 -11.09
N GLY A 339 -24.51 -6.26 -10.24
CA GLY A 339 -24.50 -6.80 -8.89
C GLY A 339 -24.57 -8.33 -8.84
N THR A 340 -24.22 -9.02 -9.93
CA THR A 340 -24.17 -10.48 -10.05
C THR A 340 -22.89 -10.96 -10.75
N ASN A 341 -22.69 -12.28 -10.90
CA ASN A 341 -21.52 -12.86 -11.59
C ASN A 341 -20.14 -12.45 -11.03
N GLY A 342 -20.06 -12.10 -9.75
CA GLY A 342 -18.82 -11.65 -9.11
C GLY A 342 -18.75 -10.14 -8.90
N ASP A 343 -19.67 -9.38 -9.51
CA ASP A 343 -19.88 -7.98 -9.23
C ASP A 343 -20.62 -7.80 -7.89
N THR A 344 -20.11 -6.88 -7.06
CA THR A 344 -20.62 -6.63 -5.72
C THR A 344 -21.73 -5.58 -5.72
N LEU A 345 -21.70 -4.59 -6.61
CA LEU A 345 -22.61 -3.46 -6.65
C LEU A 345 -22.99 -3.13 -8.08
N ALA A 346 -24.28 -3.21 -8.40
CA ALA A 346 -24.75 -2.82 -9.72
C ALA A 346 -24.61 -1.32 -9.99
N TYR A 347 -24.24 -0.98 -11.22
CA TYR A 347 -24.09 0.37 -11.76
C TYR A 347 -23.00 1.20 -11.08
N ASP A 348 -21.89 0.57 -10.70
CA ASP A 348 -20.72 1.24 -10.13
C ASP A 348 -19.52 1.33 -11.10
N ASN A 349 -19.75 0.98 -12.38
CA ASN A 349 -18.77 0.89 -13.46
C ASN A 349 -17.79 -0.28 -13.34
N VAL A 350 -17.94 -1.19 -12.37
CA VAL A 350 -17.11 -2.39 -12.25
C VAL A 350 -17.76 -3.56 -12.98
N TYR A 351 -17.22 -3.88 -14.14
CA TYR A 351 -17.70 -4.99 -14.95
C TYR A 351 -17.00 -6.27 -14.56
N THR A 352 -17.76 -7.35 -14.37
CA THR A 352 -17.22 -8.68 -14.05
C THR A 352 -17.68 -9.76 -15.02
N CYS A 353 -16.85 -10.80 -15.17
CA CYS A 353 -17.20 -12.01 -15.89
C CYS A 353 -16.63 -13.24 -15.20
N GLN A 354 -17.49 -14.23 -14.96
CA GLN A 354 -17.10 -15.54 -14.46
C GLN A 354 -17.00 -16.55 -15.59
N ILE A 355 -15.84 -17.18 -15.70
CA ILE A 355 -15.58 -18.29 -16.62
C ILE A 355 -15.15 -19.54 -15.85
N ILE A 356 -15.32 -20.71 -16.47
CA ILE A 356 -14.66 -21.93 -16.02
C ILE A 356 -13.35 -22.04 -16.79
N THR A 357 -12.24 -22.11 -16.06
CA THR A 357 -10.91 -22.19 -16.66
C THR A 357 -10.75 -23.48 -17.47
N PRO A 358 -10.10 -23.42 -18.64
CA PRO A 358 -9.81 -24.61 -19.44
C PRO A 358 -8.88 -25.59 -18.71
N GLU A 359 -8.90 -26.86 -19.11
CA GLU A 359 -7.87 -27.84 -18.73
C GLU A 359 -6.59 -27.63 -19.56
N SER A 360 -5.93 -26.49 -19.35
CA SER A 360 -4.64 -26.12 -19.97
C SER A 360 -3.65 -25.65 -18.90
N GLU A 361 -2.38 -25.53 -19.26
CA GLU A 361 -1.35 -24.96 -18.36
C GLU A 361 -1.47 -23.43 -18.27
N GLU A 362 -1.93 -22.80 -19.35
CA GLU A 362 -2.03 -21.34 -19.47
C GLU A 362 -3.42 -20.92 -19.97
N LEU A 363 -3.80 -19.71 -19.60
CA LEU A 363 -4.96 -18.97 -20.07
C LEU A 363 -4.50 -17.60 -20.56
N TYR A 364 -4.77 -17.33 -21.82
CA TYR A 364 -4.56 -16.03 -22.43
C TYR A 364 -5.88 -15.28 -22.43
N TYR A 365 -5.89 -14.01 -22.00
CA TYR A 365 -7.10 -13.21 -22.06
C TYR A 365 -6.85 -11.72 -22.29
N TYR A 366 -7.87 -11.04 -22.77
CA TYR A 366 -7.93 -9.58 -22.85
C TYR A 366 -9.39 -9.13 -22.72
N ILE A 367 -9.60 -7.90 -22.29
CA ILE A 367 -10.90 -7.26 -22.18
C ILE A 367 -11.07 -6.34 -23.39
N SER A 368 -12.29 -6.24 -23.89
CA SER A 368 -12.68 -5.28 -24.92
C SER A 368 -13.93 -4.55 -24.48
N ALA A 369 -13.95 -3.24 -24.69
CA ALA A 369 -15.13 -2.41 -24.47
C ALA A 369 -15.45 -1.65 -25.75
N THR A 370 -16.72 -1.64 -26.16
CA THR A 370 -17.19 -0.97 -27.37
C THR A 370 -18.37 -0.06 -27.06
N ASP A 371 -18.26 1.22 -27.40
CA ASP A 371 -19.30 2.22 -27.21
C ASP A 371 -20.41 2.16 -28.29
N ASN A 372 -21.36 3.08 -28.21
CA ASN A 372 -22.49 3.19 -29.15
C ASN A 372 -22.10 3.76 -30.52
N ALA A 373 -20.98 4.47 -30.60
CA ALA A 373 -20.38 4.95 -31.84
C ALA A 373 -19.54 3.86 -32.54
N ALA A 374 -19.49 2.66 -31.95
CA ALA A 374 -18.71 1.52 -32.39
C ALA A 374 -17.20 1.78 -32.37
N GLN A 375 -16.71 2.65 -31.48
CA GLN A 375 -15.30 2.67 -31.14
C GLN A 375 -15.01 1.61 -30.07
N THR A 376 -13.82 1.02 -30.15
CA THR A 376 -13.44 -0.11 -29.31
C THR A 376 -12.07 0.12 -28.70
N SER A 377 -11.94 -0.17 -27.41
CA SER A 377 -10.67 -0.26 -26.69
C SER A 377 -10.42 -1.67 -26.19
N TYR A 378 -9.18 -1.91 -25.75
CA TYR A 378 -8.70 -3.20 -25.28
C TYR A 378 -7.84 -3.03 -24.03
N GLU A 379 -7.91 -4.01 -23.14
CA GLU A 379 -7.00 -4.13 -21.99
C GLU A 379 -6.45 -5.56 -21.90
N PRO A 380 -5.12 -5.77 -22.06
CA PRO A 380 -4.11 -4.75 -22.35
C PRO A 380 -4.33 -4.08 -23.71
N PHE A 381 -3.85 -2.84 -23.89
CA PHE A 381 -3.91 -2.11 -25.18
C PHE A 381 -3.47 -2.95 -26.38
N CYS A 382 -2.50 -3.84 -26.15
CA CYS A 382 -1.97 -4.78 -27.12
C CYS A 382 -1.74 -6.17 -26.52
N GLY A 383 -2.06 -7.20 -27.29
CA GLY A 383 -1.76 -8.59 -26.93
C GLY A 383 -2.74 -9.11 -25.90
N THR A 384 -2.23 -9.88 -24.94
CA THR A 384 -3.05 -10.56 -23.93
C THR A 384 -2.31 -10.65 -22.61
N TYR A 385 -3.06 -10.67 -21.52
CA TYR A 385 -2.60 -11.26 -20.27
C TYR A 385 -2.35 -12.76 -20.44
N ASN A 386 -1.41 -13.31 -19.67
CA ASN A 386 -1.13 -14.74 -19.60
C ASN A 386 -1.18 -15.19 -18.14
N LEU A 387 -2.03 -16.16 -17.84
CA LEU A 387 -2.27 -16.70 -16.51
C LEU A 387 -1.97 -18.19 -16.47
N ALA A 388 -1.16 -18.63 -15.51
CA ALA A 388 -0.88 -20.05 -15.31
C ALA A 388 -2.03 -20.73 -14.53
N LEU A 389 -2.65 -21.77 -15.10
CA LEU A 389 -3.82 -22.49 -14.54
C LEU A 389 -3.48 -23.82 -13.85
N GLN A 390 -2.29 -24.37 -14.10
CA GLN A 390 -1.81 -25.62 -13.47
C GLN A 390 -0.73 -25.38 -12.43
N TYR A 391 -0.59 -24.15 -11.97
CA TYR A 391 0.33 -23.85 -10.90
C TYR A 391 -0.19 -24.45 -9.59
N THR A 392 0.31 -25.65 -9.25
CA THR A 392 0.06 -26.27 -7.95
C THR A 392 0.84 -25.52 -6.90
N ARG A 393 0.15 -25.05 -5.85
CA ARG A 393 0.78 -24.48 -4.64
C ARG A 393 2.00 -25.34 -4.26
N PRO A 394 3.22 -24.76 -4.20
CA PRO A 394 4.43 -25.50 -3.88
C PRO A 394 4.31 -26.24 -2.55
N THR A 395 4.94 -27.42 -2.42
CA THR A 395 4.99 -28.22 -1.19
C THR A 395 5.96 -27.66 -0.14
N LEU A 396 6.14 -26.35 -0.15
CA LEU A 396 7.05 -25.59 0.69
C LEU A 396 6.27 -25.08 1.90
N VAL A 397 6.74 -25.38 3.11
CA VAL A 397 6.06 -25.01 4.36
C VAL A 397 7.03 -24.34 5.33
N ILE A 398 6.51 -23.47 6.18
CA ILE A 398 7.22 -23.03 7.39
C ILE A 398 7.14 -24.20 8.38
N ASN A 399 8.26 -24.73 8.82
CA ASN A 399 8.31 -25.94 9.65
C ASN A 399 8.58 -25.64 11.13
N GLU A 400 9.50 -24.71 11.41
CA GLU A 400 9.88 -24.29 12.75
C GLU A 400 10.33 -22.82 12.72
N CYS A 401 10.06 -22.04 13.76
CA CYS A 401 10.62 -20.69 13.91
C CYS A 401 10.88 -20.35 15.37
N MET A 402 11.84 -19.44 15.60
CA MET A 402 12.18 -18.91 16.91
C MET A 402 12.58 -17.43 16.80
N ALA A 403 11.85 -16.56 17.50
CA ALA A 403 12.05 -15.12 17.54
C ALA A 403 12.82 -14.63 18.78
N ILE A 404 13.22 -15.57 19.66
CA ILE A 404 14.06 -15.30 20.82
C ILE A 404 15.05 -16.45 20.97
N ASN A 405 16.05 -16.48 20.10
CA ASN A 405 17.14 -17.45 20.15
C ASN A 405 18.25 -16.93 21.07
N GLN A 406 18.53 -17.61 22.17
CA GLN A 406 19.55 -17.17 23.13
C GLN A 406 20.71 -18.15 23.22
N SER A 407 20.45 -19.43 22.97
CA SER A 407 21.45 -20.48 23.09
C SER A 407 21.21 -21.71 22.21
N THR A 408 20.12 -21.74 21.43
CA THR A 408 19.66 -22.93 20.70
C THR A 408 20.57 -23.28 19.52
N ILE A 409 20.70 -22.35 18.56
CA ILE A 409 21.53 -22.53 17.36
C ILE A 409 22.21 -21.21 17.05
N ALA A 410 23.49 -21.27 16.69
CA ALA A 410 24.21 -20.09 16.26
C ALA A 410 24.41 -20.10 14.73
N ASP A 411 24.49 -18.93 14.14
CA ASP A 411 24.85 -18.75 12.74
C ASP A 411 26.34 -18.99 12.47
N GLU A 412 26.77 -18.72 11.24
CA GLU A 412 28.17 -18.78 10.79
C GLU A 412 29.13 -17.80 11.49
N PHE A 413 28.62 -16.75 12.15
CA PHE A 413 29.37 -15.76 12.92
C PHE A 413 29.35 -16.03 14.44
N ALA A 414 28.69 -17.12 14.83
CA ALA A 414 28.48 -17.55 16.21
C ALA A 414 27.53 -16.63 17.02
N GLU A 415 26.60 -16.00 16.33
CA GLU A 415 25.52 -15.18 16.88
C GLU A 415 24.22 -15.98 16.94
N PHE A 416 23.36 -15.67 17.91
CA PHE A 416 22.11 -16.40 18.16
C PHE A 416 20.95 -15.60 17.60
N GLU A 417 20.84 -15.56 16.29
CA GLU A 417 19.80 -14.82 15.60
C GLU A 417 18.47 -15.56 15.55
N ASP A 418 17.41 -14.80 15.35
CA ASP A 418 16.08 -15.36 15.11
C ASP A 418 16.13 -16.19 13.83
N TYR A 419 15.37 -17.29 13.79
CA TYR A 419 15.39 -18.15 12.61
C TYR A 419 14.02 -18.61 12.17
N ILE A 420 13.93 -18.86 10.87
CA ILE A 420 12.79 -19.43 10.18
C ILE A 420 13.30 -20.66 9.44
N GLU A 421 12.73 -21.81 9.74
CA GLU A 421 12.99 -23.04 9.01
C GLU A 421 11.88 -23.27 7.98
N ILE A 422 12.31 -23.43 6.72
CA ILE A 422 11.45 -23.83 5.62
C ILE A 422 11.73 -25.30 5.28
N TYR A 423 10.68 -26.08 5.03
CA TYR A 423 10.77 -27.49 4.68
C TYR A 423 10.07 -27.79 3.37
N ASN A 424 10.73 -28.55 2.48
CA ASN A 424 10.10 -29.10 1.30
C ASN A 424 9.52 -30.49 1.61
N THR A 425 8.20 -30.55 1.80
CA THR A 425 7.45 -31.79 2.11
C THR A 425 7.30 -32.73 0.91
N GLY A 426 7.73 -32.31 -0.29
CA GLY A 426 7.62 -33.07 -1.52
C GLY A 426 8.81 -33.99 -1.77
N GLU A 427 8.68 -34.90 -2.75
CA GLU A 427 9.75 -35.81 -3.16
C GLU A 427 10.77 -35.17 -4.13
N PHE A 428 10.40 -34.05 -4.77
CA PHE A 428 11.19 -33.42 -5.82
C PHE A 428 11.75 -32.07 -5.38
N ALA A 429 12.86 -31.67 -5.99
CA ALA A 429 13.49 -30.38 -5.73
C ALA A 429 12.63 -29.22 -6.25
N ILE A 430 12.52 -28.16 -5.47
CA ILE A 430 11.82 -26.92 -5.80
C ILE A 430 12.85 -25.80 -6.00
N TYR A 431 12.76 -25.07 -7.10
CA TYR A 431 13.48 -23.80 -7.21
C TYR A 431 12.76 -22.78 -6.33
N ILE A 432 13.45 -22.26 -5.31
CA ILE A 432 12.87 -21.30 -4.37
C ILE A 432 13.33 -19.87 -4.66
N GLY A 433 14.25 -19.67 -5.60
CA GLY A 433 14.77 -18.35 -5.92
C GLY A 433 13.73 -17.40 -6.52
N ASP A 434 12.56 -17.86 -6.93
CA ASP A 434 11.46 -17.01 -7.37
C ASP A 434 10.39 -16.82 -6.28
N LYS A 435 10.64 -17.28 -5.06
CA LYS A 435 9.73 -17.19 -3.91
C LYS A 435 10.18 -16.10 -2.97
N PHE A 436 9.28 -15.69 -2.08
CA PHE A 436 9.51 -14.61 -1.14
C PHE A 436 9.14 -15.05 0.28
N LEU A 437 9.81 -14.48 1.27
CA LEU A 437 9.52 -14.62 2.69
C LEU A 437 9.21 -13.23 3.25
N SER A 438 8.23 -13.15 4.13
CA SER A 438 7.85 -11.90 4.78
C SER A 438 7.24 -12.16 6.15
N ASP A 439 7.52 -11.27 7.09
CA ASP A 439 6.83 -11.10 8.38
C ASP A 439 5.60 -10.17 8.28
N GLU A 440 5.25 -9.74 7.06
CA GLU A 440 4.13 -8.84 6.79
C GLU A 440 3.28 -9.37 5.63
N PHE A 441 2.07 -9.87 5.91
CA PHE A 441 1.23 -10.48 4.86
C PHE A 441 0.77 -9.52 3.75
N ASP A 442 0.77 -8.24 4.06
CA ASP A 442 0.49 -7.12 3.16
C ASP A 442 1.76 -6.56 2.50
N ASN A 443 2.92 -7.20 2.71
CA ASN A 443 4.15 -7.00 1.95
C ASN A 443 4.73 -8.38 1.55
N PRO A 444 4.09 -9.08 0.60
CA PRO A 444 4.44 -10.47 0.29
C PRO A 444 5.78 -10.64 -0.44
N SER A 445 6.34 -9.56 -0.98
CA SER A 445 7.62 -9.52 -1.69
C SER A 445 8.81 -9.04 -0.83
N LYS A 446 8.64 -8.94 0.50
CA LYS A 446 9.61 -8.30 1.41
C LYS A 446 11.05 -8.82 1.26
N TRP A 447 11.25 -10.14 1.24
CA TRP A 447 12.58 -10.73 1.01
C TRP A 447 12.52 -11.87 0.01
N ARG A 448 13.33 -11.80 -1.05
CA ARG A 448 13.42 -12.88 -2.05
C ARG A 448 14.26 -14.03 -1.50
N LEU A 449 13.74 -15.25 -1.58
CA LEU A 449 14.42 -16.46 -1.14
C LEU A 449 15.69 -16.73 -1.99
N PRO A 450 16.69 -17.47 -1.43
CA PRO A 450 17.95 -17.76 -2.10
C PRO A 450 17.77 -18.47 -3.45
N GLU A 451 18.65 -18.20 -4.42
CA GLU A 451 18.62 -18.82 -5.75
C GLU A 451 19.14 -20.27 -5.76
N ILE A 452 18.44 -21.16 -5.04
CA ILE A 452 18.80 -22.58 -4.90
C ILE A 452 17.66 -23.52 -5.32
N MET A 453 18.03 -24.77 -5.56
CA MET A 453 17.11 -25.90 -5.64
C MET A 453 17.03 -26.58 -4.27
N LEU A 454 15.94 -26.39 -3.53
CA LEU A 454 15.72 -27.09 -2.26
C LEU A 454 15.21 -28.50 -2.57
N ALA A 455 16.04 -29.52 -2.33
CA ALA A 455 15.67 -30.91 -2.63
C ALA A 455 14.45 -31.37 -1.81
N GLY A 456 13.78 -32.43 -2.27
CA GLY A 456 12.68 -33.03 -1.53
C GLY A 456 13.17 -33.58 -0.20
N ASP A 457 12.33 -33.47 0.84
CA ASP A 457 12.64 -33.89 2.21
C ASP A 457 13.89 -33.19 2.79
N GLN A 458 14.08 -31.91 2.46
CA GLN A 458 15.15 -31.06 3.00
C GLN A 458 14.62 -29.79 3.65
N TYR A 459 15.39 -29.33 4.63
CA TYR A 459 15.16 -28.12 5.41
C TYR A 459 16.13 -27.02 4.99
N LEU A 460 15.69 -25.77 5.12
CA LEU A 460 16.52 -24.58 4.98
C LEU A 460 16.27 -23.66 6.16
N ILE A 461 17.34 -23.29 6.86
CA ILE A 461 17.31 -22.28 7.92
C ILE A 461 17.61 -20.92 7.28
N ILE A 462 16.80 -19.93 7.63
CA ILE A 462 16.96 -18.53 7.25
C ILE A 462 17.06 -17.73 8.55
N TRP A 463 18.12 -16.94 8.67
CA TRP A 463 18.32 -16.02 9.77
C TRP A 463 17.47 -14.77 9.53
N ALA A 464 16.65 -14.38 10.51
CA ALA A 464 15.79 -13.22 10.45
C ALA A 464 16.37 -12.11 11.33
N ASP A 465 17.36 -11.41 10.80
CA ASP A 465 18.20 -10.47 11.54
C ASP A 465 18.31 -9.08 10.91
N ASP A 466 17.79 -8.88 9.69
CA ASP A 466 17.95 -7.66 8.88
C ASP A 466 19.41 -7.43 8.40
N GLU A 467 20.18 -8.51 8.22
CA GLU A 467 21.62 -8.46 7.88
C GLU A 467 21.96 -9.13 6.53
N ILE A 468 21.26 -8.73 5.46
CA ILE A 468 21.40 -9.27 4.09
C ILE A 468 22.80 -9.25 3.47
N PHE A 469 23.78 -8.61 4.11
CA PHE A 469 25.16 -8.46 3.62
C PHE A 469 26.11 -9.54 4.14
N GLU A 470 25.67 -10.38 5.07
CA GLU A 470 26.51 -11.42 5.67
C GLU A 470 26.67 -12.61 4.73
N THR A 471 25.57 -13.33 4.48
CA THR A 471 25.47 -14.39 3.48
C THR A 471 24.08 -14.43 2.84
N THR A 472 23.86 -15.39 1.92
CA THR A 472 22.59 -15.50 1.18
C THR A 472 21.42 -15.99 2.06
N TYR A 473 21.66 -16.41 3.31
CA TYR A 473 20.62 -16.99 4.18
C TYR A 473 20.11 -16.04 5.27
N HIS A 474 20.50 -14.76 5.22
CA HIS A 474 20.04 -13.70 6.13
C HIS A 474 18.96 -12.87 5.45
N SER A 475 17.81 -12.70 6.11
CA SER A 475 16.65 -11.99 5.56
C SER A 475 16.76 -10.47 5.76
N SER A 476 15.93 -9.70 5.05
CA SER A 476 15.83 -8.24 5.20
C SER A 476 14.84 -7.81 6.27
N PHE A 477 14.62 -8.65 7.29
CA PHE A 477 13.73 -8.36 8.40
C PHE A 477 14.09 -9.20 9.64
N LYS A 478 13.59 -8.77 10.81
CA LYS A 478 13.75 -9.47 12.09
C LYS A 478 12.41 -9.81 12.70
N LEU A 479 12.33 -10.94 13.42
CA LEU A 479 11.10 -11.36 14.08
C LEU A 479 10.89 -10.60 15.41
N ASN A 480 9.62 -10.36 15.74
CA ASN A 480 9.26 -9.79 17.03
C ASN A 480 8.89 -10.87 18.07
N GLY A 481 9.70 -10.98 19.13
CA GLY A 481 9.48 -11.90 20.24
C GLY A 481 8.15 -11.71 20.99
N ASP A 482 7.52 -10.53 20.95
CA ASP A 482 6.19 -10.27 21.55
C ASP A 482 5.03 -10.84 20.71
N GLY A 483 5.31 -11.28 19.49
CA GLY A 483 4.37 -11.85 18.54
C GLY A 483 4.56 -11.27 17.14
N ASP A 484 4.44 -12.14 16.14
CA ASP A 484 4.67 -11.79 14.75
C ASP A 484 3.87 -12.71 13.80
N GLN A 485 3.99 -12.48 12.51
CA GLN A 485 3.54 -13.39 11.47
C GLN A 485 4.70 -13.73 10.53
N ILE A 486 4.60 -14.83 9.80
CA ILE A 486 5.58 -15.26 8.79
C ILE A 486 4.80 -15.88 7.65
N GLY A 487 5.10 -15.49 6.43
CA GLY A 487 4.52 -16.01 5.21
C GLY A 487 5.55 -16.32 4.15
N ILE A 488 5.38 -17.45 3.47
CA ILE A 488 6.05 -17.78 2.21
C ILE A 488 5.10 -17.39 1.10
N PHE A 489 5.58 -16.62 0.14
CA PHE A 489 4.83 -16.12 -1.00
C PHE A 489 5.48 -16.56 -2.31
N ASP A 490 4.65 -16.68 -3.33
CA ASP A 490 5.09 -17.03 -4.66
C ASP A 490 5.60 -15.83 -5.46
N ASN A 491 5.88 -15.97 -6.75
CA ASN A 491 6.36 -14.89 -7.60
C ASN A 491 5.24 -13.94 -8.07
N ILE A 492 5.67 -12.79 -8.61
CA ILE A 492 4.84 -11.77 -9.26
C ILE A 492 3.84 -12.32 -10.30
N LYS A 493 4.15 -13.41 -11.02
CA LYS A 493 3.22 -13.98 -12.03
C LYS A 493 1.98 -14.61 -11.41
N SER A 494 2.09 -15.06 -10.16
CA SER A 494 0.97 -15.50 -9.35
C SER A 494 0.36 -14.37 -8.53
N ASN A 495 0.87 -13.15 -8.69
CA ASN A 495 0.61 -12.03 -7.81
C ASN A 495 0.98 -12.31 -6.34
N PHE A 496 2.23 -12.76 -6.12
CA PHE A 496 2.81 -13.09 -4.81
C PHE A 496 1.90 -13.90 -3.90
N SER A 497 1.22 -14.89 -4.46
CA SER A 497 0.18 -15.56 -3.72
C SER A 497 0.75 -16.42 -2.57
N MET A 498 0.01 -16.50 -1.46
CA MET A 498 0.44 -17.19 -0.23
C MET A 498 0.66 -18.69 -0.44
N ILE A 499 1.86 -19.17 -0.09
CA ILE A 499 2.26 -20.58 -0.11
C ILE A 499 2.15 -21.21 1.28
N ASP A 500 2.53 -20.54 2.36
CA ASP A 500 2.31 -21.03 3.73
C ASP A 500 2.49 -19.91 4.74
N THR A 501 1.80 -19.98 5.88
CA THR A 501 1.80 -18.88 6.85
C THR A 501 1.67 -19.37 8.29
N ILE A 502 2.22 -18.59 9.22
CA ILE A 502 1.98 -18.67 10.66
C ILE A 502 1.80 -17.26 11.23
N SER A 503 0.97 -17.14 12.26
CA SER A 503 1.04 -16.01 13.21
C SER A 503 1.23 -16.57 14.60
N PHE A 504 2.08 -15.95 15.41
CA PHE A 504 2.37 -16.35 16.77
C PHE A 504 2.29 -15.18 17.74
N ALA A 505 2.00 -15.50 19.00
CA ALA A 505 2.06 -14.54 20.11
C ALA A 505 3.42 -14.63 20.81
N GLU A 506 3.61 -13.83 21.86
CA GLU A 506 4.83 -13.79 22.68
C GLU A 506 5.51 -15.15 22.85
N GLN A 507 6.78 -15.23 22.42
CA GLN A 507 7.62 -16.40 22.56
C GLN A 507 8.42 -16.35 23.87
N THR A 508 8.80 -17.52 24.36
CA THR A 508 9.79 -17.65 25.44
C THR A 508 11.12 -18.02 24.81
N GLY A 509 12.21 -17.45 25.32
CA GLY A 509 13.55 -17.73 24.83
C GLY A 509 13.87 -19.23 24.76
N ASP A 510 14.50 -19.64 23.66
CA ASP A 510 14.91 -21.03 23.38
C ASP A 510 13.76 -22.05 23.34
N ILE A 511 12.51 -21.60 23.15
CA ILE A 511 11.35 -22.45 22.85
C ILE A 511 10.82 -22.06 21.47
N SER A 512 11.00 -22.92 20.48
CA SER A 512 10.53 -22.66 19.12
C SER A 512 9.05 -22.97 18.98
N ILE A 513 8.47 -22.52 17.87
CA ILE A 513 7.16 -22.95 17.41
C ILE A 513 7.36 -23.77 16.15
N GLY A 514 6.88 -25.01 16.13
CA GLY A 514 7.04 -25.89 14.97
C GLY A 514 5.85 -26.81 14.72
N ARG A 515 5.78 -27.37 13.51
CA ARG A 515 4.70 -28.26 13.07
C ARG A 515 4.82 -29.63 13.72
N LEU A 516 3.74 -30.09 14.36
CA LEU A 516 3.62 -31.47 14.87
C LEU A 516 2.30 -32.13 14.46
N PRO A 517 2.29 -33.19 13.62
CA PRO A 517 3.46 -33.88 13.03
C PRO A 517 4.32 -32.99 12.11
N ASN A 518 5.61 -33.32 11.96
CA ASN A 518 6.55 -32.57 11.12
C ASN A 518 5.98 -32.27 9.72
N GLY A 519 6.21 -31.04 9.23
CA GLY A 519 5.81 -30.57 7.90
C GLY A 519 4.31 -30.48 7.61
N THR A 520 3.42 -31.04 8.45
CA THR A 520 2.00 -31.22 8.09
C THR A 520 1.02 -30.87 9.21
N GLY A 521 1.46 -30.93 10.46
CA GLY A 521 0.63 -30.67 11.62
C GLY A 521 0.42 -29.19 11.93
N PRO A 522 -0.45 -28.89 12.92
CA PRO A 522 -0.54 -27.55 13.48
C PRO A 522 0.78 -27.15 14.12
N PHE A 523 1.00 -25.84 14.21
CA PHE A 523 2.09 -25.26 14.98
C PHE A 523 1.84 -25.42 16.48
N VAL A 524 2.86 -25.88 17.20
CA VAL A 524 2.86 -26.00 18.65
C VAL A 524 4.22 -25.53 19.18
N GLN A 525 4.27 -25.18 20.47
CA GLN A 525 5.56 -24.91 21.11
C GLN A 525 6.39 -26.20 21.22
N LEU A 526 7.67 -26.09 20.90
CA LEU A 526 8.68 -27.14 20.99
C LEU A 526 9.71 -26.74 22.06
N PRO A 527 9.62 -27.27 23.28
CA PRO A 527 10.61 -27.02 24.34
C PRO A 527 12.01 -27.57 24.00
N VAL A 528 12.09 -28.50 23.06
CA VAL A 528 13.33 -28.96 22.43
C VAL A 528 13.22 -28.61 20.96
N PRO A 529 13.78 -27.45 20.56
CA PRO A 529 13.87 -27.04 19.16
C PRO A 529 14.65 -28.08 18.34
N SER A 530 14.30 -28.20 17.06
CA SER A 530 14.84 -29.21 16.14
C SER A 530 15.28 -28.62 14.80
N PRO A 531 16.08 -27.52 14.78
CA PRO A 531 16.52 -26.93 13.53
C PRO A 531 17.32 -27.93 12.68
N ALA A 532 17.00 -27.96 11.39
CA ALA A 532 17.45 -28.86 10.34
C ALA A 532 17.09 -30.35 10.53
N GLU A 533 16.16 -30.68 11.44
CA GLU A 533 15.75 -32.05 11.76
C GLU A 533 14.21 -32.19 11.83
N ASN A 534 13.71 -33.40 12.07
CA ASN A 534 12.28 -33.61 12.24
C ASN A 534 11.77 -33.08 13.59
N ASN A 535 10.68 -32.33 13.56
CA ASN A 535 9.93 -31.98 14.76
C ASN A 535 9.32 -33.25 15.40
N GLU A 536 9.76 -33.58 16.61
CA GLU A 536 9.27 -34.73 17.38
C GLU A 536 8.54 -34.29 18.65
N LYS A 537 7.54 -35.08 19.07
CA LYS A 537 6.88 -34.86 20.35
C LYS A 537 7.75 -35.41 21.48
N GLU A 538 8.21 -34.53 22.35
CA GLU A 538 8.96 -34.97 23.53
C GLU A 538 8.05 -35.69 24.56
N ILE A 539 8.55 -36.79 25.14
CA ILE A 539 8.01 -37.40 26.35
C ILE A 539 8.97 -37.04 27.49
N ILE A 540 8.80 -35.87 28.11
CA ILE A 540 9.61 -35.51 29.29
C ILE A 540 9.01 -36.15 30.55
N ASP A 541 9.80 -37.02 31.18
CA ASP A 541 9.60 -37.45 32.57
C ASP A 541 10.19 -36.39 33.53
N SER A 542 9.30 -35.73 34.27
CA SER A 542 9.51 -34.90 35.48
C SER A 542 9.88 -33.40 35.39
N THR A 543 8.93 -32.59 35.88
CA THR A 543 9.03 -31.27 36.58
C THR A 543 9.37 -30.01 35.78
N PHE A 544 8.50 -29.62 34.85
CA PHE A 544 8.26 -28.20 34.57
C PHE A 544 7.03 -27.74 35.36
N PHE A 545 7.15 -26.60 36.04
CA PHE A 545 6.03 -25.99 36.77
C PHE A 545 5.27 -25.08 35.81
N THR A 546 4.06 -25.46 35.45
CA THR A 546 3.18 -24.62 34.63
C THR A 546 2.11 -23.99 35.50
N THR A 547 2.20 -22.67 35.71
CA THR A 547 1.07 -21.88 36.18
C THR A 547 0.49 -21.15 34.99
N TYR A 548 -0.73 -21.50 34.62
CA TYR A 548 -1.46 -20.84 33.54
C TYR A 548 -2.56 -19.96 34.12
N ILE A 549 -2.68 -18.73 33.61
CA ILE A 549 -3.64 -17.74 34.10
C ILE A 549 -4.39 -17.18 32.89
N ILE A 550 -5.71 -17.39 32.83
CA ILE A 550 -6.58 -16.72 31.85
C ILE A 550 -7.53 -15.79 32.58
N LEU A 551 -7.60 -14.54 32.11
CA LEU A 551 -8.71 -13.67 32.43
C LEU A 551 -9.82 -13.85 31.38
N THR A 552 -10.97 -14.35 31.81
CA THR A 552 -12.16 -14.55 30.98
C THR A 552 -13.28 -13.63 31.44
N ASN A 553 -14.31 -13.46 30.60
CA ASN A 553 -15.37 -12.47 30.83
C ASN A 553 -14.78 -11.07 31.06
N ASN A 554 -13.88 -10.63 30.19
CA ASN A 554 -13.30 -9.29 30.18
C ASN A 554 -13.26 -8.78 28.73
N PRO A 555 -13.93 -7.67 28.40
CA PRO A 555 -14.66 -6.76 29.30
C PRO A 555 -15.94 -7.36 29.94
N SER A 556 -16.37 -6.85 31.10
CA SER A 556 -17.61 -7.32 31.78
C SER A 556 -18.54 -6.23 32.31
N PHE A 557 -19.83 -6.57 32.34
CA PHE A 557 -20.94 -5.80 32.95
C PHE A 557 -21.33 -6.26 34.36
N GLY A 558 -20.79 -7.39 34.84
CA GLY A 558 -21.31 -8.09 36.02
C GLY A 558 -20.24 -8.75 36.87
N HIS A 559 -19.47 -9.66 36.28
CA HIS A 559 -18.33 -10.33 36.90
C HIS A 559 -17.29 -10.65 35.83
N SER A 560 -16.05 -10.84 36.27
CA SER A 560 -14.98 -11.44 35.48
C SER A 560 -14.47 -12.67 36.21
N ASP A 561 -13.90 -13.61 35.46
CA ASP A 561 -13.41 -14.87 35.98
C ASP A 561 -11.94 -15.03 35.67
N LEU A 562 -11.15 -15.32 36.70
CA LEU A 562 -9.77 -15.75 36.53
C LEU A 562 -9.70 -17.27 36.61
N ILE A 563 -9.22 -17.89 35.54
CA ILE A 563 -8.93 -19.32 35.50
C ILE A 563 -7.45 -19.49 35.77
N VAL A 564 -7.12 -20.09 36.91
CA VAL A 564 -5.75 -20.41 37.29
C VAL A 564 -5.58 -21.92 37.27
N SER A 565 -4.64 -22.42 36.46
CA SER A 565 -4.21 -23.82 36.52
C SER A 565 -2.83 -23.92 37.15
N THR A 566 -2.67 -24.73 38.19
CA THR A 566 -1.40 -24.97 38.88
C THR A 566 -1.17 -26.46 39.13
N ASP A 567 0.08 -26.90 39.08
CA ASP A 567 0.46 -28.30 39.31
C ASP A 567 0.59 -28.68 40.81
N PHE A 568 0.40 -27.72 41.73
CA PHE A 568 0.47 -27.89 43.19
C PHE A 568 -0.35 -26.83 43.95
N ASP A 569 -0.63 -27.08 45.23
CA ASP A 569 -1.31 -26.11 46.11
C ASP A 569 -0.35 -24.94 46.42
N THR A 570 -0.76 -23.70 46.19
CA THR A 570 0.08 -22.50 46.36
C THR A 570 -0.72 -21.30 46.84
N GLU A 571 -0.07 -20.32 47.48
CA GLU A 571 -0.73 -19.07 47.87
C GLU A 571 -0.88 -18.14 46.65
N GLY A 572 -2.05 -17.54 46.51
CA GLY A 572 -2.36 -16.58 45.45
C GLY A 572 -3.00 -15.32 46.01
N THR A 573 -2.52 -14.16 45.56
CA THR A 573 -3.14 -12.85 45.85
C THR A 573 -3.56 -12.15 44.56
N MET A 574 -4.72 -11.49 44.60
CA MET A 574 -5.24 -10.69 43.50
C MET A 574 -5.61 -9.29 43.99
N GLU A 575 -5.01 -8.28 43.39
CA GLU A 575 -5.17 -6.88 43.76
C GLU A 575 -5.66 -6.07 42.57
N LEU A 576 -6.63 -5.19 42.79
CA LEU A 576 -7.17 -4.32 41.75
C LEU A 576 -6.65 -2.89 41.92
N TYR A 577 -6.21 -2.27 40.83
CA TYR A 577 -5.73 -0.90 40.78
C TYR A 577 -6.51 -0.11 39.72
N ALA A 578 -6.81 1.16 39.97
CA ALA A 578 -7.33 2.07 38.95
C ALA A 578 -6.21 2.47 37.96
N SER A 579 -6.56 3.03 36.81
CA SER A 579 -5.61 3.45 35.78
C SER A 579 -4.61 4.52 36.24
N ASP A 580 -4.91 5.24 37.32
CA ASP A 580 -4.01 6.21 37.98
C ASP A 580 -3.04 5.56 39.00
N GLY A 581 -3.10 4.24 39.15
CA GLY A 581 -2.26 3.46 40.05
C GLY A 581 -2.78 3.35 41.49
N GLN A 582 -3.95 3.91 41.83
CA GLN A 582 -4.51 3.73 43.18
C GLN A 582 -5.13 2.35 43.39
N LYS A 583 -4.72 1.67 44.47
CA LYS A 583 -5.26 0.35 44.85
C LYS A 583 -6.73 0.46 45.28
N GLN A 584 -7.59 -0.26 44.58
CA GLN A 584 -9.05 -0.29 44.80
C GLN A 584 -9.47 -1.40 45.77
N GLY A 585 -8.70 -2.50 45.88
CA GLY A 585 -8.99 -3.58 46.80
C GLY A 585 -8.19 -4.85 46.56
N ILE A 586 -8.47 -5.88 47.37
CA ILE A 586 -7.97 -7.26 47.21
C ILE A 586 -9.18 -8.12 46.84
N LEU A 587 -9.11 -8.79 45.68
CA LEU A 587 -10.19 -9.61 45.14
C LEU A 587 -10.09 -11.07 45.60
N PHE A 588 -8.88 -11.53 45.92
CA PHE A 588 -8.61 -12.88 46.42
C PHE A 588 -7.27 -12.89 47.17
N ASP A 589 -7.22 -13.64 48.26
CA ASP A 589 -6.03 -13.85 49.09
C ASP A 589 -6.24 -15.16 49.85
N ASP A 590 -5.94 -16.27 49.17
CA ASP A 590 -6.12 -17.63 49.70
C ASP A 590 -5.24 -18.64 48.95
N VAL A 591 -5.30 -19.92 49.36
CA VAL A 591 -4.63 -21.03 48.69
C VAL A 591 -5.36 -21.40 47.40
N ILE A 592 -4.62 -21.43 46.29
CA ILE A 592 -5.02 -21.99 45.00
C ILE A 592 -4.62 -23.47 44.99
N SER A 593 -5.60 -24.36 44.94
CA SER A 593 -5.34 -25.81 44.92
C SER A 593 -4.80 -26.28 43.57
N ARG A 594 -4.05 -27.38 43.61
CA ARG A 594 -3.61 -28.13 42.43
C ARG A 594 -4.78 -28.42 41.49
N GLY A 595 -4.57 -28.16 40.21
CA GLY A 595 -5.55 -28.27 39.13
C GLY A 595 -6.06 -26.90 38.72
N ILE A 596 -7.27 -26.86 38.17
CA ILE A 596 -7.92 -25.64 37.71
C ILE A 596 -8.76 -25.05 38.84
N THR A 597 -8.43 -23.83 39.23
CA THR A 597 -9.20 -23.01 40.15
C THR A 597 -9.82 -21.84 39.38
N ASN A 598 -11.13 -21.70 39.47
CA ASN A 598 -11.85 -20.54 38.91
C ASN A 598 -12.16 -19.56 40.03
N ILE A 599 -11.72 -18.32 39.87
CA ILE A 599 -11.97 -17.26 40.83
C ILE A 599 -12.81 -16.18 40.16
N ALA A 600 -14.09 -16.17 40.50
CA ALA A 600 -15.04 -15.18 40.04
C ALA A 600 -15.00 -13.94 40.95
N PHE A 601 -14.94 -12.75 40.37
CA PHE A 601 -15.05 -11.50 41.13
C PHE A 601 -16.07 -10.54 40.49
N PRO A 602 -16.93 -9.90 41.29
CA PRO A 602 -17.99 -9.03 40.79
C PRO A 602 -17.43 -7.68 40.32
N THR A 603 -17.50 -7.42 39.01
CA THR A 603 -17.01 -6.17 38.41
C THR A 603 -18.03 -5.03 38.48
N HIS A 604 -19.33 -5.34 38.58
CA HIS A 604 -20.41 -4.34 38.74
C HIS A 604 -20.30 -3.47 40.02
N GLN A 605 -19.41 -3.82 40.94
CA GLN A 605 -19.14 -3.05 42.15
C GLN A 605 -18.18 -1.88 41.90
N TYR A 606 -17.53 -1.85 40.75
CA TYR A 606 -16.59 -0.81 40.36
C TYR A 606 -17.22 0.10 39.30
N PRO A 607 -16.92 1.42 39.30
CA PRO A 607 -17.29 2.31 38.21
C PRO A 607 -16.80 1.83 36.84
N ALA A 608 -17.52 2.19 35.78
CA ALA A 608 -17.06 1.93 34.41
C ALA A 608 -15.69 2.59 34.16
N GLY A 609 -14.74 1.83 33.61
CA GLY A 609 -13.37 2.29 33.43
C GLY A 609 -12.37 1.15 33.20
N ILE A 610 -11.10 1.53 33.03
CA ILE A 610 -9.96 0.62 32.89
C ILE A 610 -9.26 0.48 34.23
N TYR A 611 -9.03 -0.78 34.64
CA TYR A 611 -8.33 -1.16 35.84
C TYR A 611 -7.14 -2.08 35.50
N LEU A 612 -6.18 -2.17 36.42
CA LEU A 612 -5.08 -3.12 36.38
C LEU A 612 -5.29 -4.17 37.46
N LEU A 613 -5.40 -5.42 37.04
CA LEU A 613 -5.48 -6.58 37.93
C LEU A 613 -4.07 -7.15 38.10
N ARG A 614 -3.50 -7.00 39.30
CA ARG A 614 -2.22 -7.60 39.67
C ARG A 614 -2.46 -8.92 40.37
N ILE A 615 -1.84 -9.99 39.87
CA ILE A 615 -1.96 -11.33 40.43
C ILE A 615 -0.58 -11.78 40.84
N THR A 616 -0.43 -12.25 42.08
CA THR A 616 0.82 -12.83 42.57
C THR A 616 0.58 -14.27 43.01
N ILE A 617 1.25 -15.22 42.35
CA ILE A 617 1.18 -16.65 42.65
C ILE A 617 2.60 -17.16 42.79
N ASN A 618 2.92 -17.85 43.89
CA ASN A 618 4.24 -18.40 44.14
C ASN A 618 5.39 -17.36 43.94
N ASN A 619 5.19 -16.14 44.46
CA ASN A 619 6.10 -14.98 44.31
C ASN A 619 6.35 -14.49 42.88
N LYS A 620 5.61 -14.97 41.87
CA LYS A 620 5.59 -14.40 40.51
C LYS A 620 4.38 -13.49 40.35
N THR A 621 4.60 -12.30 39.78
CA THR A 621 3.55 -11.31 39.58
C THR A 621 3.25 -11.14 38.09
N SER A 622 1.97 -11.22 37.72
CA SER A 622 1.46 -10.87 36.39
C SER A 622 0.44 -9.73 36.52
N VAL A 623 0.32 -8.91 35.48
CA VAL A 623 -0.62 -7.78 35.45
C VAL A 623 -1.49 -7.89 34.21
N PHE A 624 -2.81 -7.79 34.40
CA PHE A 624 -3.80 -7.85 33.32
C PHE A 624 -4.59 -6.55 33.28
N LYS A 625 -4.94 -6.11 32.07
CA LYS A 625 -5.90 -5.02 31.87
C LYS A 625 -7.32 -5.55 32.09
N LEU A 626 -8.06 -4.97 33.02
CA LEU A 626 -9.48 -5.25 33.26
C LEU A 626 -10.33 -4.07 32.78
N SER A 627 -11.32 -4.33 31.94
CA SER A 627 -12.25 -3.31 31.41
C SER A 627 -13.64 -3.54 32.00
N VAL A 628 -14.13 -2.56 32.75
CA VAL A 628 -15.47 -2.57 33.38
C VAL A 628 -16.37 -1.60 32.61
N PHE A 629 -17.56 -2.07 32.21
CA PHE A 629 -18.54 -1.28 31.45
C PHE A 629 -19.77 -0.89 32.27
#